data_AF-A0A6I2SWR3-F1
#
_entry.id   AF-A0A6I2SWR3-F1
#
_cell.length_a   1.000
_cell.length_b   1.000
_cell.length_c   1.000
_cell.angle_alpha   90.00
_cell.angle_beta   90.00
_cell.angle_gamma   90.00
#
_symmetry.space_group_name_H-M   'P 1'
#
loop_
_entity.id
_entity.type
_entity.pdbx_description
1 polymer ?
#
loop_
_entity_poly.entity_id
_entity_poly.type
_entity_poly.pdbx_seq_one_letter_code
_entity_poly.pdbx_strand_id
1 'polypeptide(L)'
;MRRFIAIFFLLACANAYADGYMFKAGRFPEGKVTVLTLTAEQKQLIELYTRCRDNRYTPYIFKLTPEQSKRLKKEAGISPKRFAIFESYRGEDGIELSYNVINRFSEKSFEIPHKTLISDRTVRKYENEVMGWEPNPLAKPGISNSAVGKCP
;
A
#
# COMPACT_ATOMS: atom_id res chain seq x y z
N MET A 1 -23.93 -9.72 59.79
CA MET A 1 -24.32 -9.07 58.52
C MET A 1 -23.30 -8.00 58.16
N ARG A 2 -22.46 -8.24 57.14
CA ARG A 2 -21.65 -7.19 56.50
C ARG A 2 -21.47 -7.57 55.03
N ARG A 3 -21.68 -6.56 54.20
CA ARG A 3 -22.02 -6.65 52.78
C ARG A 3 -20.82 -7.01 51.90
N PHE A 4 -21.13 -7.72 50.81
CA PHE A 4 -20.50 -7.73 49.49
C PHE A 4 -19.47 -6.64 49.20
N ILE A 5 -18.42 -6.99 48.45
CA ILE A 5 -18.10 -6.40 47.13
C ILE A 5 -17.23 -7.43 46.39
N ALA A 6 -17.83 -8.08 45.39
CA ALA A 6 -17.12 -8.84 44.38
C ALA A 6 -16.64 -7.84 43.32
N ILE A 7 -15.34 -7.59 43.23
CA ILE A 7 -14.75 -6.76 42.19
C ILE A 7 -14.61 -7.64 40.94
N PHE A 8 -15.60 -7.57 40.06
CA PHE A 8 -15.52 -8.11 38.70
C PHE A 8 -14.65 -7.15 37.86
N PHE A 9 -13.35 -7.43 37.76
CA PHE A 9 -12.48 -6.77 36.77
C PHE A 9 -12.80 -7.36 35.38
N LEU A 10 -13.79 -6.77 34.71
CA LEU A 10 -13.97 -6.94 33.28
C LEU A 10 -12.79 -6.26 32.58
N LEU A 11 -11.75 -7.01 32.25
CA LEU A 11 -10.81 -6.64 31.21
C LEU A 11 -11.59 -6.59 29.90
N ALA A 12 -12.13 -5.42 29.57
CA ALA A 12 -12.49 -5.10 28.21
C ALA A 12 -11.19 -5.06 27.41
N CYS A 13 -10.85 -6.17 26.76
CA CYS A 13 -9.94 -6.13 25.62
C CYS A 13 -10.62 -5.29 24.54
N ALA A 14 -10.38 -3.98 24.60
CA ALA A 14 -10.65 -3.09 23.49
C ALA A 14 -9.74 -3.57 22.34
N ASN A 15 -10.28 -4.42 21.48
CA ASN A 15 -9.71 -4.63 20.16
C ASN A 15 -9.91 -3.31 19.41
N ALA A 16 -8.99 -2.37 19.60
CA ALA A 16 -8.79 -1.30 18.65
C ALA A 16 -8.31 -1.99 17.36
N TYR A 17 -9.26 -2.28 16.47
CA TYR A 17 -8.94 -2.62 15.10
C TYR A 17 -8.34 -1.37 14.49
N ALA A 18 -7.01 -1.28 14.49
CA ALA A 18 -6.35 -0.40 13.55
C ALA A 18 -6.76 -0.88 12.16
N ASP A 19 -7.39 0.00 11.36
CA ASP A 19 -7.83 -0.27 9.99
C ASP A 19 -6.63 -0.38 9.05
N GLY A 20 -5.76 -1.36 9.30
CA GLY A 20 -4.50 -1.52 8.58
C GLY A 20 -3.99 -2.95 8.59
N TYR A 21 -3.23 -3.28 7.55
CA TYR A 21 -2.55 -4.57 7.47
C TYR A 21 -1.23 -4.49 8.24
N MET A 22 -1.09 -5.33 9.27
CA MET A 22 0.20 -5.54 9.95
C MET A 22 1.01 -6.58 9.17
N PHE A 23 2.26 -6.25 8.85
CA PHE A 23 3.16 -7.21 8.21
C PHE A 23 3.67 -8.25 9.22
N LYS A 24 3.80 -9.50 8.77
CA LYS A 24 4.45 -10.57 9.54
C LYS A 24 5.75 -10.96 8.82
N ALA A 25 6.87 -10.78 9.50
CA ALA A 25 8.22 -10.95 8.92
C ALA A 25 8.41 -10.16 7.60
N GLY A 26 7.87 -8.93 7.55
CA GLY A 26 7.95 -8.06 6.37
C GLY A 26 7.08 -8.51 5.19
N ARG A 27 6.11 -9.40 5.40
CA ARG A 27 5.21 -9.93 4.36
C ARG A 27 3.75 -9.75 4.77
N PHE A 28 2.84 -9.75 3.80
CA PHE A 28 1.42 -9.87 4.08
C PHE A 28 1.15 -11.20 4.78
N PRO A 29 0.52 -11.19 5.97
CA PRO A 29 0.43 -12.37 6.83
C PRO A 29 -0.50 -13.45 6.27
N GLU A 30 -1.48 -13.06 5.45
CA GLU A 30 -2.58 -13.94 5.04
C GLU A 30 -3.08 -13.65 3.62
N GLY A 31 -3.47 -14.73 2.94
CA GLY A 31 -4.11 -14.71 1.63
C GLY A 31 -3.13 -14.99 0.48
N LYS A 32 -3.70 -15.16 -0.71
CA LYS A 32 -2.92 -15.37 -1.94
C LYS A 32 -2.25 -14.05 -2.35
N VAL A 33 -0.98 -14.13 -2.73
CA VAL A 33 -0.20 -13.01 -3.24
C VAL A 33 0.37 -13.33 -4.62
N THR A 34 0.58 -12.32 -5.45
CA THR A 34 1.45 -12.40 -6.64
C THR A 34 2.79 -11.75 -6.30
N VAL A 35 3.89 -12.50 -6.42
CA VAL A 35 5.25 -11.99 -6.22
C VAL A 35 5.89 -11.65 -7.56
N LEU A 36 6.38 -10.42 -7.69
CA LEU A 36 6.97 -9.87 -8.91
C LEU A 36 8.35 -9.26 -8.62
N THR A 37 9.14 -9.12 -9.68
CA THR A 37 10.47 -8.48 -9.64
C THR A 37 10.37 -7.05 -10.14
N LEU A 38 11.03 -6.12 -9.45
CA LEU A 38 11.14 -4.72 -9.86
C LEU A 38 12.05 -4.57 -11.09
N THR A 39 11.63 -3.73 -12.03
CA THR A 39 12.55 -3.20 -13.05
C THR A 39 13.45 -2.09 -12.48
N ALA A 40 14.48 -1.70 -13.23
CA ALA A 40 15.35 -0.59 -12.82
C ALA A 40 14.57 0.74 -12.75
N GLU A 41 13.68 0.99 -13.71
CA GLU A 41 12.85 2.20 -13.76
C GLU A 41 11.88 2.25 -12.58
N GLN A 42 11.28 1.11 -12.23
CA GLN A 42 10.40 1.00 -11.07
C GLN A 42 11.15 1.31 -9.75
N LYS A 43 12.40 0.85 -9.60
CA LYS A 43 13.23 1.21 -8.43
C LYS A 43 13.46 2.70 -8.32
N GLN A 44 13.83 3.36 -9.44
CA GLN A 44 14.03 4.80 -9.47
C GLN A 44 12.75 5.58 -9.12
N LEU A 45 11.61 5.13 -9.63
CA LEU A 45 10.31 5.74 -9.30
C LEU A 45 9.99 5.61 -7.81
N ILE A 46 10.23 4.44 -7.22
CA ILE A 46 10.01 4.22 -5.78
C ILE A 46 10.93 5.13 -4.96
N GLU A 47 12.21 5.24 -5.33
CA GLU A 47 13.15 6.12 -4.63
C GLU A 47 12.73 7.60 -4.70
N LEU A 48 12.18 8.04 -5.84
CA LEU A 48 11.62 9.37 -5.97
C LEU A 48 10.40 9.54 -5.06
N TYR A 49 9.49 8.57 -5.04
CA TYR A 49 8.31 8.61 -4.20
C TYR A 49 8.65 8.66 -2.71
N THR A 50 9.51 7.77 -2.24
CA THR A 50 9.94 7.70 -0.84
C THR A 50 10.57 9.03 -0.41
N ARG A 51 11.31 9.69 -1.31
CA ARG A 51 11.91 11.01 -1.06
C ARG A 51 10.89 12.15 -1.04
N CYS A 52 9.87 12.08 -1.89
CA CYS A 52 8.90 13.16 -2.13
C CYS A 52 7.50 12.85 -1.59
N ARG A 53 7.42 11.98 -0.58
CA ARG A 53 6.14 11.57 0.01
C ARG A 53 5.48 12.75 0.73
N ASP A 54 4.22 12.98 0.41
CA ASP A 54 3.36 13.99 1.05
C ASP A 54 1.97 13.38 1.22
N ASN A 55 1.42 13.48 2.44
CA ASN A 55 0.14 12.86 2.81
C ASN A 55 -1.09 13.57 2.22
N ARG A 56 -0.92 14.76 1.63
CA ARG A 56 -1.99 15.48 0.92
C ARG A 56 -2.32 14.85 -0.44
N TYR A 57 -1.37 14.15 -1.03
CA TYR A 57 -1.49 13.58 -2.38
C TYR A 57 -1.80 12.09 -2.36
N THR A 58 -2.47 11.61 -3.41
CA THR A 58 -2.70 10.17 -3.58
C THR A 58 -1.38 9.37 -3.67
N PRO A 59 -1.24 8.26 -2.93
CA PRO A 59 -0.08 7.37 -3.02
C PRO A 59 -0.17 6.38 -4.19
N TYR A 60 -1.32 6.31 -4.91
CA TYR A 60 -1.51 5.39 -6.03
C TYR A 60 -0.81 5.88 -7.30
N ILE A 61 0.51 5.74 -7.33
CA ILE A 61 1.38 6.20 -8.42
C ILE A 61 2.17 5.07 -9.08
N PHE A 62 2.32 3.93 -8.41
CA PHE A 62 3.10 2.81 -8.93
C PHE A 62 2.33 2.07 -10.03
N LYS A 63 3.00 1.73 -11.13
CA LYS A 63 2.42 1.01 -12.27
C LYS A 63 3.22 -0.26 -12.56
N LEU A 64 2.48 -1.34 -12.82
CA LEU A 64 3.07 -2.60 -13.29
C LEU A 64 3.48 -2.47 -14.77
N THR A 65 4.51 -3.19 -15.17
CA THR A 65 4.81 -3.38 -16.60
C THR A 65 3.67 -4.17 -17.28
N PRO A 66 3.60 -4.18 -18.63
CA PRO A 66 2.64 -5.01 -19.34
C PRO A 66 2.71 -6.50 -18.96
N GLU A 67 3.93 -7.04 -18.79
CA GLU A 67 4.17 -8.44 -18.43
C GLU A 67 3.74 -8.73 -17.00
N GLN A 68 4.10 -7.86 -16.06
CA GLN A 68 3.68 -7.93 -14.67
C GLN A 68 2.15 -7.86 -14.54
N SER A 69 1.51 -6.95 -15.29
CA SER A 69 0.05 -6.80 -15.32
C SER A 69 -0.63 -8.05 -15.88
N LYS A 70 -0.10 -8.62 -16.97
CA LYS A 70 -0.61 -9.87 -17.55
C LYS A 70 -0.52 -11.02 -16.55
N ARG A 71 0.60 -11.11 -15.81
CA ARG A 71 0.79 -12.12 -14.76
C ARG A 71 -0.20 -11.95 -13.62
N LEU A 72 -0.34 -10.74 -13.08
CA LEU A 72 -1.32 -10.45 -12.02
C LEU A 72 -2.75 -10.79 -12.47
N LYS A 73 -3.14 -10.35 -13.68
CA LYS A 73 -4.46 -10.64 -14.25
C LYS A 73 -4.72 -12.13 -14.36
N LYS A 74 -3.72 -12.92 -14.77
CA LYS A 74 -3.81 -14.39 -14.84
C LYS A 74 -3.99 -15.03 -13.45
N GLU A 75 -3.28 -14.54 -12.45
CA GLU A 75 -3.27 -15.15 -11.11
C GLU A 75 -4.44 -14.72 -10.20
N ALA A 76 -4.93 -13.50 -10.37
CA ALA A 76 -5.90 -12.83 -9.50
C ALA A 76 -7.21 -12.43 -10.20
N GLY A 77 -7.32 -12.60 -11.52
CA GLY A 77 -8.52 -12.25 -12.28
C GLY A 77 -8.71 -10.74 -12.53
N ILE A 78 -7.90 -9.87 -11.94
CA ILE A 78 -7.87 -8.42 -12.17
C ILE A 78 -6.43 -7.89 -12.15
N SER A 79 -6.16 -6.80 -12.88
CA SER A 79 -4.90 -6.06 -12.79
C SER A 79 -5.18 -4.56 -12.88
N PRO A 80 -5.33 -3.87 -11.74
CA PRO A 80 -5.49 -2.43 -11.69
C PRO A 80 -4.28 -1.70 -12.29
N LYS A 81 -4.45 -0.43 -12.67
CA LYS A 81 -3.39 0.35 -13.32
C LYS A 81 -2.44 0.99 -12.32
N ARG A 82 -2.90 1.27 -11.11
CA ARG A 82 -2.17 2.04 -10.10
C ARG A 82 -2.21 1.36 -8.76
N PHE A 83 -1.08 1.40 -8.06
CA PHE A 83 -0.90 0.81 -6.76
C PHE A 83 -0.25 1.80 -5.80
N ALA A 84 -0.61 1.70 -4.53
CA ALA A 84 0.14 2.30 -3.45
C ALA A 84 1.25 1.32 -3.05
N ILE A 85 2.48 1.80 -2.92
CA ILE A 85 3.63 0.96 -2.57
C ILE A 85 4.13 1.29 -1.16
N PHE A 86 4.43 0.24 -0.41
CA PHE A 86 5.02 0.30 0.92
C PHE A 86 6.30 -0.53 0.96
N GLU A 87 7.27 -0.12 1.76
CA GLU A 87 8.62 -0.69 1.83
C GLU A 87 8.88 -1.34 3.20
N SER A 88 8.31 -2.52 3.45
CA SER A 88 8.55 -3.23 4.71
C SER A 88 10.01 -3.63 4.93
N TYR A 89 10.78 -3.86 3.86
CA TYR A 89 12.22 -4.12 4.00
C TYR A 89 13.02 -2.92 4.53
N ARG A 90 12.45 -1.70 4.48
CA ARG A 90 13.01 -0.47 5.05
C ARG A 90 12.42 -0.11 6.42
N GLY A 91 11.60 -1.00 6.98
CA GLY A 91 11.02 -0.81 8.30
C GLY A 91 9.63 -0.19 8.30
N GLU A 92 8.93 -0.06 7.16
CA GLU A 92 7.49 0.24 7.20
C GLU A 92 6.70 -0.98 7.71
N ASP A 93 6.02 -0.81 8.82
CA ASP A 93 5.45 -1.88 9.65
C ASP A 93 3.93 -2.04 9.50
N GLY A 94 3.27 -1.11 8.83
CA GLY A 94 1.83 -1.16 8.58
C GLY A 94 1.39 -0.33 7.39
N ILE A 95 0.16 -0.60 6.95
CA ILE A 95 -0.47 0.09 5.84
C ILE A 95 -1.89 0.51 6.22
N GLU A 96 -2.14 1.81 6.28
CA GLU A 96 -3.47 2.40 6.45
C GLU A 96 -4.17 2.61 5.09
N LEU A 97 -4.10 1.59 4.23
CA LEU A 97 -4.82 1.57 2.95
C LEU A 97 -5.46 0.24 2.67
N SER A 98 -6.71 0.32 2.23
CA SER A 98 -7.57 -0.84 2.04
C SER A 98 -7.38 -1.52 0.69
N TYR A 99 -6.82 -0.82 -0.31
CA TYR A 99 -6.96 -1.18 -1.72
C TYR A 99 -5.66 -1.08 -2.51
N ASN A 100 -5.54 -1.92 -3.54
CA ASN A 100 -4.47 -1.94 -4.54
C ASN A 100 -3.08 -1.65 -3.95
N VAL A 101 -2.75 -2.39 -2.90
CA VAL A 101 -1.51 -2.21 -2.16
C VAL A 101 -0.43 -3.14 -2.69
N ILE A 102 0.81 -2.66 -2.67
CA ILE A 102 2.02 -3.42 -2.90
C ILE A 102 2.90 -3.34 -1.65
N ASN A 103 3.46 -4.47 -1.26
CA ASN A 103 4.54 -4.51 -0.29
C ASN A 103 5.86 -4.89 -0.98
N ARG A 104 6.81 -3.97 -1.00
CA ARG A 104 8.21 -4.24 -1.33
C ARG A 104 8.88 -4.82 -0.08
N PHE A 105 9.01 -6.13 -0.06
CA PHE A 105 9.62 -6.89 1.05
C PHE A 105 11.10 -7.19 0.83
N SER A 106 11.67 -6.77 -0.30
CA SER A 106 13.11 -6.86 -0.57
C SER A 106 13.56 -5.79 -1.57
N GLU A 107 14.87 -5.65 -1.76
CA GLU A 107 15.41 -4.71 -2.75
C GLU A 107 14.95 -4.99 -4.20
N LYS A 108 14.62 -6.24 -4.52
CA LYS A 108 14.37 -6.69 -5.90
C LYS A 108 12.93 -7.13 -6.14
N SER A 109 12.17 -7.42 -5.10
CA SER A 109 10.87 -8.04 -5.22
C SER A 109 9.82 -7.36 -4.38
N PHE A 110 8.60 -7.42 -4.89
CA PHE A 110 7.41 -6.95 -4.23
C PHE A 110 6.29 -7.98 -4.38
N GLU A 111 5.31 -7.88 -3.51
CA GLU A 111 4.12 -8.72 -3.53
C GLU A 111 2.84 -7.90 -3.58
N ILE A 112 1.84 -8.50 -4.21
CA ILE A 112 0.50 -7.93 -4.36
C ILE A 112 -0.50 -8.89 -3.71
N PRO A 113 -1.08 -8.56 -2.55
CA PRO A 113 -2.13 -9.38 -1.95
C PRO A 113 -3.43 -9.26 -2.74
N HIS A 114 -3.93 -10.40 -3.21
CA HIS A 114 -5.10 -10.47 -4.10
C HIS A 114 -6.35 -9.89 -3.45
N LYS A 115 -6.48 -10.04 -2.13
CA LYS A 115 -7.60 -9.51 -1.34
C LYS A 115 -7.75 -8.00 -1.36
N THR A 116 -6.69 -7.26 -1.68
CA THR A 116 -6.73 -5.79 -1.76
C THR A 116 -7.12 -5.29 -3.15
N LEU A 117 -7.21 -6.17 -4.15
CA LEU A 117 -7.39 -5.77 -5.53
C LEU A 117 -8.83 -5.36 -5.81
N ILE A 118 -8.99 -4.11 -6.22
CA ILE A 118 -10.26 -3.53 -6.69
C ILE A 118 -10.05 -2.77 -8.00
N SER A 119 -11.14 -2.49 -8.70
CA SER A 119 -11.09 -1.75 -9.96
C SER A 119 -10.54 -0.32 -9.78
N ASP A 120 -9.91 0.23 -10.81
CA ASP A 120 -9.44 1.62 -10.81
C ASP A 120 -10.57 2.62 -10.55
N ARG A 121 -11.79 2.31 -11.01
CA ARG A 121 -13.00 3.12 -10.76
C ARG A 121 -13.30 3.18 -9.27
N THR A 122 -13.24 2.04 -8.59
CA THR A 122 -13.49 1.94 -7.15
C THR A 122 -12.40 2.66 -6.35
N VAL A 123 -11.11 2.51 -6.73
CA VAL A 123 -10.01 3.26 -6.09
C VAL A 123 -10.22 4.76 -6.26
N ARG A 124 -10.53 5.23 -7.46
CA ARG A 124 -10.77 6.66 -7.73
C ARG A 124 -11.90 7.23 -6.90
N LYS A 125 -12.98 6.45 -6.72
CA LYS A 125 -14.08 6.82 -5.83
C LYS A 125 -13.59 6.99 -4.39
N TYR A 126 -12.84 6.02 -3.88
CA TYR A 126 -12.26 6.06 -2.53
C TYR A 126 -11.29 7.23 -2.32
N GLU A 127 -10.39 7.47 -3.28
CA GLU A 127 -9.43 8.60 -3.26
C GLU A 127 -10.16 9.94 -3.09
N ASN A 128 -11.25 10.15 -3.85
CA ASN A 128 -11.96 11.43 -3.90
C ASN A 128 -12.98 11.60 -2.76
N GLU A 129 -13.76 10.57 -2.48
CA GLU A 129 -14.94 10.68 -1.60
C GLU A 129 -14.64 10.31 -0.14
N VAL A 130 -13.59 9.53 0.11
CA VAL A 130 -13.22 9.09 1.47
C VAL A 130 -11.95 9.77 1.95
N MET A 131 -10.87 9.70 1.15
CA MET A 131 -9.58 10.23 1.58
C MET A 131 -9.42 11.74 1.30
N GLY A 132 -10.18 12.28 0.34
CA GLY A 132 -10.05 13.69 -0.08
C GLY A 132 -8.67 14.01 -0.69
N TRP A 133 -7.98 13.02 -1.24
CA TRP A 133 -6.62 13.19 -1.74
C TRP A 133 -6.56 13.96 -3.06
N GLU A 134 -5.57 14.83 -3.16
CA GLU A 134 -5.25 15.50 -4.42
C GLU A 134 -4.48 14.57 -5.38
N PRO A 135 -4.61 14.75 -6.71
CA PRO A 135 -3.79 14.04 -7.67
C PRO A 135 -2.31 14.30 -7.44
N ASN A 136 -1.54 13.22 -7.28
CA ASN A 136 -0.12 13.34 -7.00
C ASN A 136 0.62 13.91 -8.22
N PRO A 137 1.39 15.00 -8.06
CA PRO A 137 2.15 15.58 -9.17
C PRO A 137 3.10 14.54 -9.78
N LEU A 138 3.71 13.66 -8.97
CA LEU A 138 4.63 12.60 -9.42
C LEU A 138 4.00 11.60 -10.40
N ALA A 139 2.67 11.52 -10.46
CA ALA A 139 1.98 10.64 -11.42
C ALA A 139 1.95 11.21 -12.85
N LYS A 140 2.36 12.48 -13.07
CA LYS A 140 2.34 13.14 -14.37
C LYS A 140 3.49 12.64 -15.27
N PRO A 141 3.19 12.24 -16.53
CA PRO A 141 4.23 11.90 -17.50
C PRO A 141 5.14 13.11 -17.76
N GLY A 142 6.45 12.89 -17.85
CA GLY A 142 7.40 13.95 -18.23
C GLY A 142 8.00 14.74 -17.06
N ILE A 143 7.71 14.39 -15.80
CA ILE A 143 8.57 14.79 -14.68
C ILE A 143 9.89 14.04 -14.86
N SER A 144 10.80 14.62 -15.64
CA SER A 144 12.15 14.10 -15.81
C SER A 144 12.82 14.10 -14.45
N ASN A 145 13.32 12.94 -14.04
CA ASN A 145 14.13 12.69 -12.84
C ASN A 145 15.49 13.44 -12.83
N SER A 146 15.59 14.60 -13.48
CA SER A 146 16.86 15.21 -13.87
C SER A 146 17.30 16.37 -12.98
N ALA A 147 16.44 16.88 -12.09
CA ALA A 147 16.89 17.77 -11.01
C ALA A 147 17.10 16.94 -9.75
N VAL A 148 18.30 16.37 -9.63
CA VAL A 148 18.79 15.76 -8.38
C VAL A 148 18.46 16.72 -7.22
N GLY A 149 17.46 16.36 -6.40
CA GLY A 149 17.16 17.05 -5.14
C GLY A 149 15.86 17.87 -5.05
N LYS A 150 15.00 17.96 -6.07
CA LYS A 150 13.72 18.70 -5.96
C LYS A 150 12.48 17.83 -6.18
N CYS A 151 11.55 17.91 -5.24
CA CYS A 151 10.19 17.39 -5.40
C CYS A 151 9.37 18.41 -6.22
N PRO A 152 8.60 17.95 -7.22
CA PRO A 152 7.80 18.80 -8.10
C PRO A 152 6.61 19.46 -7.41
#